data_AF-A0A177ALA7-F1
#
_entry.id   AF-A0A177ALA7-F1
#
_cell.length_a   1.000
_cell.length_b   1.000
_cell.length_c   1.000
_cell.angle_alpha   90.00
_cell.angle_beta   90.00
_cell.angle_gamma   90.00
#
_symmetry.space_group_name_H-M   'P 1'
#
loop_
_entity.id
_entity.type
_entity.pdbx_description
1 polymer ?
#
loop_
_entity_poly.entity_id
_entity_poly.type
_entity_poly.pdbx_seq_one_letter_code
_entity_poly.pdbx_strand_id
1 'polypeptide(L)'
;MSVTTSDKVHLQQRQLGEQAQRSLKAIQDWLSTEAPPVMFTPHAEDFHLCVDPQMYKTIKPLLEELDLVTNKGVSVVRIPGPKSAPFYSDKGPAYIIPIRVDEGTKPAVSNCPLIPGQSTYITTGVYISPKIDLMFVIV
;
A
#
# COMPACT_ATOMS: atom_id res chain seq x y z
N MET A 1 -23.00 -32.85 -1.13
CA MET A 1 -22.17 -32.39 0.00
C MET A 1 -21.45 -31.14 -0.44
N SER A 2 -21.82 -29.99 0.13
CA SER A 2 -21.29 -28.68 -0.25
C SER A 2 -19.83 -28.55 0.16
N VAL A 3 -18.97 -28.21 -0.79
CA VAL A 3 -17.58 -27.82 -0.50
C VAL A 3 -17.59 -26.34 -0.14
N THR A 4 -17.65 -26.06 1.16
CA THR A 4 -17.34 -24.74 1.72
C THR A 4 -15.82 -24.59 1.73
N THR A 5 -15.24 -23.91 0.75
CA THR A 5 -13.84 -23.44 0.78
C THR A 5 -13.83 -21.93 0.77
N SER A 6 -14.09 -21.32 1.92
CA SER A 6 -14.08 -19.85 2.11
C SER A 6 -13.19 -19.42 3.28
N ASP A 7 -12.02 -20.06 3.44
CA ASP A 7 -11.17 -19.88 4.63
C ASP A 7 -9.76 -19.31 4.38
N LYS A 8 -9.34 -18.96 3.15
CA LYS A 8 -7.88 -18.71 2.91
C LYS A 8 -7.54 -17.64 1.88
N VAL A 9 -8.00 -16.40 2.05
CA VAL A 9 -7.51 -15.26 1.24
C VAL A 9 -6.84 -14.22 2.13
N HIS A 10 -5.84 -14.62 2.93
CA HIS A 10 -5.03 -13.69 3.71
C HIS A 10 -3.58 -13.74 3.20
N LEU A 11 -2.92 -12.59 3.10
CA LEU A 11 -1.57 -12.43 2.52
C LEU A 11 -1.46 -12.94 1.08
N GLN A 12 -2.56 -12.92 0.32
CA GLN A 12 -2.51 -13.32 -1.09
C GLN A 12 -1.83 -12.22 -1.90
N GLN A 13 -0.72 -12.56 -2.56
CA GLN A 13 -0.02 -11.64 -3.45
C GLN A 13 -0.42 -11.84 -4.91
N ARG A 14 -0.57 -10.75 -5.65
CA ARG A 14 -0.87 -10.77 -7.09
C ARG A 14 0.00 -9.75 -7.82
N GLN A 15 0.45 -10.11 -9.03
CA GLN A 15 1.14 -9.18 -9.92
C GLN A 15 0.13 -8.19 -10.51
N LEU A 16 0.47 -6.91 -10.53
CA LEU A 16 -0.31 -5.88 -11.20
C LEU A 16 -0.11 -5.98 -12.72
N GLY A 17 -1.16 -5.67 -13.49
CA GLY A 17 -1.07 -5.58 -14.95
C GLY A 17 -0.13 -4.44 -15.40
N GLU A 18 0.35 -4.48 -16.64
CA GLU A 18 1.31 -3.50 -17.18
C GLU A 18 0.83 -2.05 -17.01
N GLN A 19 -0.45 -1.82 -17.26
CA GLN A 19 -1.05 -0.49 -17.17
C GLN A 19 -1.03 0.03 -15.72
N ALA A 20 -1.44 -0.81 -14.76
CA ALA A 20 -1.34 -0.50 -13.34
C ALA A 20 0.11 -0.27 -12.88
N GLN A 21 1.08 -0.98 -13.44
CA GLN A 21 2.50 -0.74 -13.16
C GLN A 21 2.97 0.62 -13.70
N ARG A 22 2.48 1.08 -14.85
CA ARG A 22 2.77 2.44 -15.36
C ARG A 22 2.18 3.51 -14.45
N SER A 23 0.93 3.33 -14.01
CA SER A 23 0.30 4.24 -13.04
C SER A 23 1.04 4.27 -11.71
N LEU A 24 1.49 3.10 -11.22
CA LEU A 24 2.32 3.00 -10.03
C LEU A 24 3.65 3.76 -10.18
N LYS A 25 4.28 3.69 -11.36
CA LYS A 25 5.51 4.44 -11.66
C LYS A 25 5.28 5.95 -11.61
N ALA A 26 4.16 6.45 -12.13
CA ALA A 26 3.81 7.87 -12.03
C ALA A 26 3.63 8.33 -10.57
N ILE A 27 3.04 7.49 -9.71
CA ILE A 27 2.92 7.76 -8.27
C ILE A 27 4.30 7.77 -7.61
N GLN A 28 5.18 6.84 -7.98
CA GLN A 28 6.56 6.79 -7.47
C GLN A 28 7.35 8.05 -7.84
N ASP A 29 7.22 8.53 -9.08
CA ASP A 29 7.88 9.74 -9.56
C ASP A 29 7.36 10.97 -8.82
N TRP A 30 6.05 11.05 -8.60
CA TRP A 30 5.44 12.09 -7.77
C TRP A 30 5.94 12.06 -6.33
N LEU A 31 6.02 10.90 -5.69
CA LEU A 31 6.59 10.77 -4.34
C LEU A 31 8.07 11.13 -4.24
N SER A 32 8.76 11.28 -5.37
CA SER A 32 10.17 11.65 -5.47
C SER A 32 10.39 13.13 -5.81
N THR A 33 9.33 13.94 -5.92
CA THR A 33 9.49 15.39 -6.19
C THR A 33 10.11 16.09 -4.99
N GLU A 34 11.10 16.96 -5.24
CA GLU A 34 11.85 17.67 -4.19
C GLU A 34 11.32 19.09 -3.93
N ALA A 35 10.60 19.71 -4.88
CA ALA A 35 10.16 21.11 -4.77
C ALA A 35 8.77 21.35 -5.41
N PRO A 36 7.70 21.52 -4.62
CA PRO A 36 7.64 21.21 -3.19
C PRO A 36 7.70 19.70 -2.93
N PRO A 37 8.27 19.25 -1.79
CA PRO A 37 8.24 17.84 -1.43
C PRO A 37 6.81 17.41 -1.07
N VAL A 38 6.49 16.14 -1.36
CA VAL A 38 5.21 15.56 -0.96
C VAL A 38 5.09 15.55 0.56
N MET A 39 3.95 16.05 1.06
CA MET A 39 3.74 16.22 2.50
C MET A 39 3.32 14.92 3.19
N PHE A 40 4.04 14.58 4.26
CA PHE A 40 3.72 13.46 5.16
C PHE A 40 3.66 13.95 6.60
N THR A 41 2.70 13.44 7.37
CA THR A 41 2.56 13.71 8.81
C THR A 41 2.78 12.41 9.60
N PRO A 42 3.60 12.42 10.66
CA PRO A 42 3.72 11.28 11.56
C PRO A 42 2.37 10.94 12.20
N HIS A 43 2.06 9.65 12.31
CA HIS A 43 0.82 9.18 12.93
C HIS A 43 1.10 8.31 14.17
N ALA A 44 1.64 7.10 14.00
CA ALA A 44 1.94 6.19 15.11
C ALA A 44 3.06 5.21 14.73
N GLU A 45 3.99 4.87 15.64
CA GLU A 45 4.97 3.78 15.46
C GLU A 45 5.66 3.75 14.07
N ASP A 46 6.27 4.88 13.67
CA ASP A 46 6.92 5.10 12.37
C ASP A 46 5.97 5.11 11.15
N PHE A 47 4.66 5.11 11.36
CA PHE A 47 3.66 5.24 10.29
C PHE A 47 3.43 6.70 9.95
N HIS A 48 3.80 7.14 8.76
CA HIS A 48 3.59 8.51 8.29
C HIS A 48 2.52 8.53 7.20
N LEU A 49 1.48 9.35 7.37
CA LEU A 49 0.38 9.49 6.43
C LEU A 49 0.67 10.61 5.42
N CYS A 50 0.46 10.35 4.13
CA CYS A 50 0.46 11.39 3.12
C CYS A 50 -0.74 12.31 3.32
N VAL A 51 -0.48 13.61 3.49
CA VAL A 51 -1.50 14.66 3.67
C VAL A 51 -1.51 15.65 2.52
N ASP A 52 -0.79 15.32 1.43
CA ASP A 52 -0.68 16.17 0.26
C ASP A 52 -2.04 16.31 -0.45
N PRO A 53 -2.52 17.54 -0.74
CA PRO A 53 -3.80 17.75 -1.42
C PRO A 53 -3.91 17.09 -2.81
N GLN A 54 -2.78 16.84 -3.48
CA GLN A 54 -2.77 16.17 -4.78
C GLN A 54 -2.87 14.65 -4.67
N MET A 55 -2.68 14.07 -3.47
CA MET A 55 -2.59 12.62 -3.26
C MET A 55 -3.71 11.83 -3.93
N TYR A 56 -4.97 12.18 -3.66
CA TYR A 56 -6.10 11.45 -4.25
C TYR A 56 -6.14 11.57 -5.78
N LYS A 57 -5.88 12.77 -6.32
CA LYS A 57 -5.82 12.99 -7.78
C LYS A 57 -4.72 12.15 -8.42
N THR A 58 -3.58 12.01 -7.77
CA THR A 58 -2.44 11.25 -8.28
C THR A 58 -2.68 9.74 -8.26
N ILE A 59 -3.29 9.19 -7.21
CA ILE A 59 -3.50 7.74 -7.09
C ILE A 59 -4.77 7.24 -7.78
N LYS A 60 -5.74 8.12 -8.05
CA LYS A 60 -7.04 7.76 -8.63
C LYS A 60 -6.94 6.92 -9.92
N PRO A 61 -6.07 7.23 -10.90
CA PRO A 61 -5.94 6.40 -12.10
C PRO A 61 -5.59 4.94 -11.80
N LEU A 62 -4.69 4.70 -10.83
CA LEU A 62 -4.35 3.33 -10.41
C LEU A 62 -5.55 2.65 -9.73
N LEU A 63 -6.31 3.37 -8.92
CA LEU A 63 -7.51 2.81 -8.27
C LEU A 63 -8.59 2.43 -9.29
N GLU A 64 -8.80 3.25 -10.32
CA GLU A 64 -9.73 2.95 -11.42
C GLU A 64 -9.28 1.72 -12.22
N GLU A 65 -7.99 1.62 -12.55
CA GLU A 65 -7.42 0.48 -13.28
C GLU A 65 -7.52 -0.84 -12.52
N LEU A 66 -7.48 -0.79 -11.19
CA LEU A 66 -7.58 -1.98 -10.33
C LEU A 66 -9.03 -2.30 -9.90
N ASP A 67 -10.01 -1.49 -10.31
CA ASP A 67 -11.39 -1.56 -9.82
C ASP A 67 -11.47 -1.48 -8.28
N LEU A 68 -10.65 -0.61 -7.69
CA LEU A 68 -10.51 -0.41 -6.25
C LEU A 68 -10.99 0.98 -5.80
N VAL A 69 -11.78 1.68 -6.61
CA VAL A 69 -12.41 2.93 -6.20
C VAL A 69 -13.43 2.62 -5.11
N THR A 70 -13.11 3.04 -3.89
CA THR A 70 -13.83 2.67 -2.67
C THR A 70 -14.23 3.90 -1.86
N ASN A 71 -15.40 3.83 -1.22
CA ASN A 71 -15.85 4.83 -0.25
C ASN A 71 -15.33 4.53 1.18
N LYS A 72 -14.68 3.38 1.41
CA LYS A 72 -14.24 2.96 2.75
C LYS A 72 -12.92 3.60 3.20
N GLY A 73 -12.08 3.96 2.24
CA GLY A 73 -10.85 4.72 2.48
C GLY A 73 -9.65 4.21 1.71
N VAL A 74 -8.80 5.16 1.33
CA VAL A 74 -7.48 4.94 0.75
C VAL A 74 -6.47 5.85 1.42
N SER A 75 -5.25 5.36 1.63
CA SER A 75 -4.16 6.16 2.19
C SER A 75 -2.83 5.80 1.53
N VAL A 76 -2.00 6.80 1.29
CA VAL A 76 -0.58 6.62 0.98
C VAL A 76 0.23 6.79 2.25
N VAL A 77 1.12 5.85 2.51
CA VAL A 77 1.84 5.71 3.77
C VAL A 77 3.32 5.60 3.50
N ARG A 78 4.12 6.25 4.34
CA ARG A 78 5.57 6.05 4.45
C ARG A 78 5.88 5.39 5.78
N ILE A 79 6.68 4.33 5.77
CA ILE A 79 7.24 3.71 6.98
C ILE A 79 8.76 3.89 6.90
N PRO A 80 9.34 4.99 7.41
CA PRO A 80 10.77 5.25 7.27
C PRO A 80 11.61 4.38 8.21
N GLY A 81 11.00 3.80 9.25
CA GLY A 81 11.66 2.96 10.25
C GLY A 81 12.36 3.75 11.35
N PRO A 82 13.12 3.03 12.21
CA PRO A 82 13.68 1.70 11.99
C PRO A 82 12.76 0.52 12.36
N LYS A 83 11.57 0.75 12.92
CA LYS A 83 10.70 -0.33 13.38
C LYS A 83 9.62 -0.66 12.37
N SER A 84 9.07 -1.87 12.49
CA SER A 84 7.86 -2.23 11.75
C SER A 84 6.69 -1.45 12.33
N ALA A 85 5.77 -1.02 11.47
CA ALA A 85 4.55 -0.34 11.88
C ALA A 85 3.36 -1.32 11.84
N PRO A 86 2.48 -1.31 12.85
CA PRO A 86 1.24 -2.07 12.81
C PRO A 86 0.31 -1.46 11.76
N PHE A 87 -0.44 -2.32 11.10
CA PHE A 87 -1.47 -1.98 10.15
C PHE A 87 -2.74 -2.74 10.50
N TYR A 88 -3.77 -2.05 10.96
CA TYR A 88 -5.06 -2.66 11.30
C TYR A 88 -6.12 -2.33 10.24
N SER A 89 -6.81 -3.36 9.76
CA SER A 89 -7.90 -3.23 8.79
C SER A 89 -9.26 -3.34 9.49
N ASP A 90 -9.46 -2.55 10.56
CA ASP A 90 -10.67 -2.64 11.41
C ASP A 90 -11.97 -2.37 10.65
N LYS A 91 -11.87 -1.75 9.48
CA LYS A 91 -13.00 -1.40 8.59
C LYS A 91 -13.28 -2.44 7.49
N GLY A 92 -12.59 -3.58 7.51
CA GLY A 92 -12.75 -4.66 6.54
C GLY A 92 -11.43 -5.05 5.86
N PRO A 93 -11.48 -6.00 4.92
CA PRO A 93 -10.31 -6.42 4.17
C PRO A 93 -9.68 -5.27 3.38
N ALA A 94 -8.42 -5.45 2.99
CA ALA A 94 -7.71 -4.39 2.31
C ALA A 94 -6.57 -4.89 1.41
N TYR A 95 -6.14 -4.03 0.51
CA TYR A 95 -4.96 -4.23 -0.32
C TYR A 95 -3.81 -3.34 0.16
N ILE A 96 -2.63 -3.95 0.32
CA ILE A 96 -1.34 -3.29 0.45
C ILE A 96 -0.70 -3.30 -0.94
N ILE A 97 -0.36 -2.12 -1.46
CA ILE A 97 0.29 -1.95 -2.77
C ILE A 97 1.59 -1.18 -2.55
N PRO A 98 2.75 -1.86 -2.54
CA PRO A 98 4.05 -1.20 -2.45
C PRO A 98 4.27 -0.24 -3.62
N ILE A 99 4.67 0.99 -3.34
CA ILE A 99 4.95 2.02 -4.35
C ILE A 99 6.46 2.14 -4.58
N ARG A 100 7.22 2.29 -3.48
CA ARG A 100 8.67 2.45 -3.48
C ARG A 100 9.25 1.71 -2.29
N VAL A 101 10.42 1.11 -2.48
CA VAL A 101 11.24 0.49 -1.44
C VAL A 101 12.59 1.19 -1.43
N ASP A 102 13.15 1.49 -0.25
CA ASP A 102 14.48 2.10 -0.17
C ASP A 102 15.55 1.11 -0.66
N GLU A 103 16.56 1.64 -1.36
CA GLU A 103 17.61 0.83 -1.98
C GLU A 103 18.33 -0.07 -0.96
N GLY A 104 18.58 -1.32 -1.34
CA GLY A 104 19.26 -2.31 -0.50
C GLY A 104 18.39 -2.92 0.63
N THR A 105 17.13 -2.50 0.76
CA THR A 105 16.21 -3.02 1.78
C THR A 105 15.26 -4.08 1.23
N LYS A 106 14.66 -4.87 2.12
CA LYS A 106 13.74 -5.97 1.76
C LYS A 106 12.52 -5.96 2.68
N PRO A 107 11.64 -4.95 2.54
CA PRO A 107 10.45 -4.89 3.35
C PRO A 107 9.53 -6.08 3.07
N ALA A 108 8.81 -6.50 4.09
CA ALA A 108 7.89 -7.61 4.07
C ALA A 108 6.72 -7.37 5.03
N VAL A 109 5.66 -8.14 4.81
CA VAL A 109 4.53 -8.29 5.71
C VAL A 109 4.39 -9.78 6.03
N SER A 110 4.55 -10.17 7.30
CA SER A 110 4.44 -11.58 7.73
C SER A 110 5.27 -12.57 6.88
N ASN A 111 6.52 -12.21 6.58
CA ASN A 111 7.46 -12.93 5.69
C ASN A 111 7.14 -12.90 4.18
N CYS A 112 6.07 -12.23 3.74
CA CYS A 112 5.79 -11.98 2.33
C CYS A 112 6.51 -10.70 1.88
N PRO A 113 7.50 -10.77 0.96
CA PRO A 113 8.19 -9.59 0.47
C PRO A 113 7.21 -8.58 -0.16
N LEU A 114 7.40 -7.30 0.13
CA LEU A 114 6.62 -6.22 -0.45
C LEU A 114 7.39 -5.62 -1.63
N ILE A 115 6.94 -5.94 -2.85
CA ILE A 115 7.62 -5.59 -4.09
C ILE A 115 6.73 -4.63 -4.90
N PRO A 116 7.24 -3.46 -5.34
CA PRO A 116 6.51 -2.60 -6.26
C PRO A 116 6.06 -3.35 -7.52
N GLY A 117 4.82 -3.11 -7.94
CA GLY A 117 4.18 -3.84 -9.03
C GLY A 117 3.40 -5.08 -8.58
N GLN A 118 3.31 -5.33 -7.27
CA GLN A 118 2.44 -6.35 -6.69
C GLN A 118 1.39 -5.71 -5.76
N SER A 119 0.29 -6.42 -5.52
CA SER A 119 -0.62 -6.15 -4.42
C SER A 119 -0.64 -7.33 -3.46
N THR A 120 -0.83 -7.05 -2.17
CA THR A 120 -1.02 -8.05 -1.12
C THR A 120 -2.37 -7.82 -0.46
N TYR A 121 -3.26 -8.81 -0.55
CA TYR A 121 -4.57 -8.75 0.08
C TYR A 121 -4.51 -9.26 1.52
N ILE A 122 -5.05 -8.48 2.45
CA ILE A 122 -5.14 -8.79 3.87
C ILE A 122 -6.59 -8.73 4.36
N THR A 123 -6.90 -9.57 5.34
CA THR A 123 -8.22 -9.67 5.98
C THR A 123 -8.18 -9.38 7.48
N THR A 124 -6.99 -9.28 8.05
CA THR A 124 -6.72 -9.00 9.46
C THR A 124 -5.53 -8.06 9.57
N GLY A 125 -5.32 -7.47 10.76
CA GLY A 125 -4.17 -6.63 11.01
C GLY A 125 -2.83 -7.35 10.81
N VAL A 126 -1.82 -6.61 10.37
CA VAL A 126 -0.48 -7.10 10.05
C VAL A 126 0.58 -6.10 10.53
N TYR A 127 1.83 -6.53 10.64
CA TYR A 127 2.97 -5.62 10.81
C TYR A 127 3.75 -5.52 9.50
N ILE A 128 4.05 -4.30 9.11
CA ILE A 128 4.80 -4.00 7.88
C ILE A 128 6.17 -3.47 8.29
N SER A 129 7.21 -4.12 7.79
CA SER A 129 8.59 -3.68 8.01
C SER A 129 8.87 -2.30 7.38
N PRO A 130 9.85 -1.55 7.88
CA PRO A 130 10.14 -0.20 7.40
C PRO A 130 10.81 -0.15 6.03
N LYS A 131 11.18 1.08 5.64
CA LYS A 131 11.94 1.44 4.42
C LYS A 131 11.10 1.27 3.15
N ILE A 132 9.84 1.68 3.25
CA ILE A 132 8.83 1.50 2.21
C ILE A 132 7.82 2.66 2.18
N ASP A 133 7.44 3.06 0.98
CA ASP A 133 6.23 3.82 0.68
C ASP A 133 5.22 2.87 0.05
N LEU A 134 3.98 2.88 0.54
CA LEU A 134 2.91 1.99 0.09
C LEU A 134 1.57 2.71 0.01
N MET A 135 0.68 2.19 -0.82
CA MET A 135 -0.73 2.53 -0.83
C MET A 135 -1.51 1.45 -0.10
N PHE A 136 -2.49 1.89 0.66
CA PHE A 136 -3.43 1.04 1.36
C PHE A 136 -4.86 1.35 0.93
N VAL A 137 -5.62 0.33 0.56
CA VAL A 137 -6.99 0.46 0.04
C VAL A 137 -7.94 -0.48 0.77
N ILE A 138 -8.94 0.06 1.47
CA ILE A 138 -9.94 -0.72 2.21
C ILE A 138 -11.11 -1.08 1.28
N VAL A 139 -11.46 -2.38 1.23
CA VAL A 139 -12.55 -2.89 0.37
C VAL A 139 -13.78 -3.32 1.14
#